data_AF-A0A4R4UPA0-F1
#
_entry.id   AF-A0A4R4UPA0-F1
#
_cell.length_a   1.000
_cell.length_b   1.000
_cell.length_c   1.000
_cell.angle_alpha   90.00
_cell.angle_beta   90.00
_cell.angle_gamma   90.00
#
_symmetry.space_group_name_H-M   'P 1'
#
loop_
_entity.id
_entity.type
_entity.pdbx_description
1 polymer ?
#
loop_
_entity_poly.entity_id
_entity_poly.type
_entity_poly.pdbx_seq_one_letter_code
_entity_poly.pdbx_strand_id
1 'polypeptide(L)'
;MDLIEKVLRSASRIGFVLVGIREDVYKRLSNDEVEKVPDHVDVAVHQLIEARWLEIGSTHHVRYGRYQGSARSVLVPRRSKQASYRWEALANPWNTVETERGRVA
;
A
#
# COMPACT_ATOMS: atom_id res chain seq x y z
N MET A 1 -12.54 -1.32 10.79
CA MET A 1 -11.62 -1.63 9.68
C MET A 1 -10.25 -1.87 10.26
N ASP A 2 -9.72 -3.07 10.07
CA ASP A 2 -8.46 -3.56 10.64
C ASP A 2 -7.24 -2.77 10.12
N LEU A 3 -6.17 -2.67 10.91
CA LEU A 3 -4.95 -1.94 10.52
C LEU A 3 -4.33 -2.54 9.24
N ILE A 4 -4.35 -3.86 9.09
CA ILE A 4 -3.77 -4.56 7.94
C ILE A 4 -4.49 -4.19 6.65
N GLU A 5 -5.83 -4.18 6.68
CA GLU A 5 -6.65 -3.82 5.53
C GLU A 5 -6.38 -2.37 5.11
N LYS A 6 -6.27 -1.44 6.07
CA LYS A 6 -5.94 -0.03 5.80
C LYS A 6 -4.57 0.11 5.14
N VAL A 7 -3.56 -0.63 5.61
CA VAL A 7 -2.21 -0.58 5.05
C VAL A 7 -2.19 -1.15 3.63
N LEU A 8 -2.80 -2.31 3.38
CA LEU A 8 -2.86 -2.90 2.03
C LEU A 8 -3.61 -2.03 1.03
N ARG A 9 -4.70 -1.39 1.47
CA ARG A 9 -5.46 -0.42 0.67
C ARG A 9 -4.62 0.80 0.34
N SER A 10 -3.93 1.37 1.33
CA SER A 10 -3.05 2.53 1.16
C SER A 10 -1.89 2.20 0.21
N ALA A 11 -1.26 1.03 0.38
CA ALA A 11 -0.19 0.55 -0.49
C ALA A 11 -0.67 0.38 -1.94
N SER A 12 -1.92 -0.04 -2.15
CA SER A 12 -2.48 -0.25 -3.49
C SER A 12 -2.86 1.04 -4.21
N ARG A 13 -3.25 2.10 -3.47
CA ARG A 13 -3.73 3.37 -4.04
C ARG A 13 -2.66 4.45 -4.10
N ILE A 14 -1.90 4.60 -3.03
CA ILE A 14 -0.95 5.70 -2.81
C ILE A 14 0.48 5.18 -3.03
N GLY A 15 0.78 3.98 -2.51
CA GLY A 15 2.10 3.37 -2.57
C GLY A 15 3.00 3.83 -1.41
N PHE A 16 3.79 2.88 -0.91
CA PHE A 16 4.82 3.13 0.10
C PHE A 16 6.21 3.00 -0.50
N VAL A 17 7.17 3.61 0.16
CA VAL A 17 8.60 3.46 -0.13
C VAL A 17 9.39 3.32 1.17
N LEU A 18 10.54 2.67 1.09
CA LEU A 18 11.48 2.52 2.18
C LEU A 18 12.68 3.44 1.91
N VAL A 19 12.98 4.34 2.84
CA VAL A 19 14.01 5.39 2.66
C VAL A 19 15.20 5.13 3.59
N GLY A 20 16.41 5.25 3.04
CA GLY A 20 17.65 5.18 3.81
C GLY A 20 17.99 3.79 4.37
N ILE A 21 19.05 3.73 5.19
CA ILE A 21 19.62 2.47 5.72
C ILE A 21 18.69 1.81 6.74
N ARG A 22 17.92 2.62 7.48
CA ARG A 22 16.93 2.13 8.44
C ARG A 22 15.67 1.60 7.77
N GLU A 23 15.55 1.77 6.46
CA GLU A 23 14.39 1.36 5.66
C GLU A 23 13.08 1.98 6.16
N ASP A 24 13.17 3.19 6.71
CA ASP A 24 12.03 3.95 7.24
C ASP A 24 10.91 4.04 6.19
N VAL A 25 9.66 3.79 6.61
CA VAL A 25 8.52 3.77 5.70
C VAL A 25 8.00 5.18 5.45
N TYR A 26 7.80 5.52 4.19
CA TYR A 26 7.16 6.75 3.74
C TYR A 26 6.03 6.43 2.77
N LYS A 27 4.97 7.25 2.75
CA LYS A 27 3.92 7.19 1.72
C LYS A 27 4.27 8.17 0.60
N ARG A 28 3.96 7.80 -0.64
CA ARG A 28 4.10 8.71 -1.79
C ARG A 28 3.05 9.81 -1.76
N LEU A 29 3.46 11.05 -2.00
CA LEU A 29 2.57 12.19 -2.27
C LEU A 29 2.54 12.50 -3.77
N SER A 30 3.68 12.37 -4.44
CA SER A 30 3.84 12.53 -5.88
C SER A 30 4.83 11.49 -6.44
N ASN A 31 5.33 11.71 -7.66
CA ASN A 31 6.33 10.84 -8.27
C ASN A 31 7.66 10.83 -7.51
N ASP A 32 8.05 11.98 -6.96
CA ASP A 32 9.31 12.20 -6.27
C ASP A 32 9.13 12.62 -4.81
N GLU A 33 7.97 13.12 -4.38
CA GLU A 33 7.73 13.56 -3.00
C GLU A 33 7.10 12.48 -2.14
N VAL A 34 7.61 12.34 -0.91
CA VAL A 34 7.15 11.37 0.08
C VAL A 34 7.02 11.98 1.47
N GLU A 35 6.13 11.42 2.28
CA GLU A 35 5.88 11.83 3.67
C GLU A 35 6.03 10.66 4.64
N LYS A 36 6.66 10.91 5.80
CA LYS A 36 6.89 9.88 6.82
C LYS A 36 5.54 9.40 7.35
N VAL A 37 5.38 8.08 7.44
CA VAL A 37 4.17 7.50 8.03
C VAL A 37 4.32 7.42 9.56
N PRO A 38 3.21 7.37 10.31
CA PRO A 38 3.26 7.10 11.75
C PRO A 38 3.90 5.73 12.06
N ASP A 39 4.56 5.60 13.21
CA ASP A 39 5.31 4.39 13.60
C ASP A 39 4.48 3.09 13.56
N HIS A 40 3.20 3.15 13.92
CA HIS A 40 2.32 1.97 13.85
C HIS A 40 2.08 1.49 12.41
N VAL A 41 2.09 2.40 11.43
CA VAL A 41 2.00 2.07 10.00
C VAL A 41 3.33 1.52 9.51
N ASP A 42 4.44 2.11 9.96
CA ASP A 42 5.79 1.68 9.63
C ASP A 42 6.01 0.21 10.02
N VAL A 43 5.76 -0.12 11.29
CA VAL A 43 5.82 -1.49 11.82
C VAL A 43 4.91 -2.44 11.05
N ALA A 44 3.68 -2.03 10.77
CA ALA A 44 2.73 -2.86 10.03
C ALA A 44 3.19 -3.14 8.59
N VAL A 45 3.78 -2.16 7.90
CA VAL A 45 4.35 -2.36 6.56
C VAL A 45 5.50 -3.37 6.60
N HIS A 46 6.42 -3.25 7.57
CA HIS A 46 7.50 -4.22 7.74
C HIS A 46 6.98 -5.64 8.00
N GLN A 47 6.02 -5.80 8.91
CA GLN A 47 5.38 -7.10 9.17
C GLN A 47 4.70 -7.69 7.92
N LEU A 48 4.07 -6.85 7.09
CA LEU A 48 3.45 -7.31 5.85
C LEU A 48 4.48 -7.66 4.77
N ILE A 49 5.64 -7.02 4.74
CA ILE A 49 6.76 -7.41 3.89
C ILE A 49 7.31 -8.78 4.33
N GLU A 50 7.55 -8.97 5.63
CA GLU A 50 8.02 -10.23 6.19
C GLU A 50 7.05 -11.39 5.92
N ALA A 51 5.75 -11.13 6.09
CA ALA A 51 4.69 -12.08 5.78
C ALA A 51 4.42 -12.23 4.27
N ARG A 52 5.19 -11.53 3.41
CA ARG A 52 5.08 -11.54 1.93
C ARG A 52 3.72 -11.09 1.40
N TRP A 53 2.97 -10.33 2.17
CA TRP A 53 1.79 -9.61 1.68
C TRP A 53 2.19 -8.38 0.88
N LEU A 54 3.38 -7.83 1.13
CA LEU A 54 4.03 -6.78 0.37
C LEU A 54 5.41 -7.27 -0.11
N GLU A 55 5.94 -6.64 -1.15
CA GLU A 55 7.26 -6.95 -1.70
C GLU A 55 8.09 -5.69 -1.89
N ILE A 56 9.41 -5.81 -1.78
CA ILE A 56 10.33 -4.72 -2.07
C ILE A 56 10.63 -4.71 -3.57
N GLY A 57 10.39 -3.58 -4.20
CA GLY A 57 10.63 -3.34 -5.63
C GLY A 57 11.89 -2.53 -5.89
N SER A 58 11.89 -1.84 -7.04
CA SER A 58 13.04 -1.10 -7.53
C SER A 58 13.40 0.12 -6.68
N THR A 59 14.68 0.49 -6.75
CA THR A 59 15.23 1.71 -6.16
C THR A 59 15.03 2.91 -7.07
N HIS A 60 14.63 4.05 -6.50
CA HIS A 60 14.46 5.33 -7.15
C HIS A 60 14.84 6.46 -6.18
N HIS A 61 14.97 7.69 -6.68
CA HIS A 61 15.23 8.84 -5.83
C HIS A 61 13.92 9.52 -5.42
N VAL A 62 13.85 9.94 -4.16
CA VAL A 62 12.72 10.69 -3.61
C VAL A 62 13.21 11.88 -2.80
N ARG A 63 12.31 12.85 -2.63
CA ARG A 63 12.45 14.02 -1.77
C ARG A 63 11.55 13.85 -0.54
N TYR A 64 12.13 14.05 0.63
CA TYR A 64 11.42 14.10 1.90
C TYR A 64 11.84 15.36 2.66
N GLY A 65 10.91 16.31 2.77
CA GLY A 65 11.22 17.67 3.24
C GLY A 65 12.28 18.33 2.34
N ARG A 66 13.40 18.74 2.96
CA ARG A 66 14.57 19.37 2.29
C ARG A 66 15.64 18.39 1.83
N TYR A 67 15.45 17.10 2.08
CA TYR A 67 16.44 16.07 1.77
C TYR A 67 16.01 15.27 0.53
N GLN A 68 17.00 14.77 -0.19
CA GLN A 68 16.81 13.81 -1.28
C GLN A 68 17.65 12.56 -1.00
N GLY A 69 17.14 11.40 -1.38
CA GLY A 69 17.84 10.15 -1.16
C GLY A 69 17.26 9.00 -1.96
N SER A 70 17.95 7.87 -1.93
CA SER A 70 17.46 6.63 -2.50
C SER A 70 16.32 6.05 -1.66
N ALA A 71 15.33 5.51 -2.34
CA ALA A 71 14.21 4.81 -1.75
C ALA A 71 13.87 3.58 -2.57
N ARG A 72 13.39 2.53 -1.92
CA ARG A 72 12.90 1.32 -2.59
C ARG A 72 11.39 1.30 -2.58
N SER A 73 10.80 0.91 -3.69
CA SER A 73 9.34 0.82 -3.82
C SER A 73 8.80 -0.31 -2.96
N VAL A 74 7.63 -0.14 -2.35
CA VAL A 74 6.87 -1.23 -1.75
C VAL A 74 5.73 -1.58 -2.69
N LEU A 75 5.75 -2.81 -3.19
CA LEU A 75 4.81 -3.34 -4.15
C LEU A 75 3.73 -4.15 -3.43
N VAL A 76 2.54 -4.14 -4.02
CA VAL A 76 1.43 -5.01 -3.61
C VAL A 76 1.31 -6.14 -4.65
N PRO A 77 1.74 -7.37 -4.32
CA PRO A 77 1.62 -8.51 -5.22
C PRO A 77 0.18 -8.76 -5.64
N ARG A 78 -0.02 -9.35 -6.81
CA ARG A 78 -1.36 -9.63 -7.36
C ARG A 78 -2.24 -10.43 -6.39
N ARG A 79 -1.66 -11.42 -5.68
CA ARG A 79 -2.38 -12.23 -4.68
C ARG A 79 -2.93 -11.37 -3.53
N SER A 80 -2.14 -10.42 -3.06
CA SER A 80 -2.50 -9.52 -1.96
C SER A 80 -3.59 -8.53 -2.39
N LYS A 81 -3.50 -8.01 -3.62
CA LYS A 81 -4.56 -7.18 -4.21
C LYS A 81 -5.88 -7.93 -4.30
N GLN A 82 -5.86 -9.19 -4.75
CA GLN A 82 -7.06 -10.02 -4.85
C GLN A 82 -7.69 -10.30 -3.48
N ALA A 83 -6.86 -10.60 -2.46
CA ALA A 83 -7.35 -10.79 -1.10
C ALA A 83 -8.01 -9.52 -0.55
N SER A 84 -7.36 -8.36 -0.69
CA SER A 84 -7.94 -7.06 -0.31
C SER A 84 -9.29 -6.83 -0.98
N TYR A 85 -9.38 -7.03 -2.29
CA TYR A 85 -10.62 -6.86 -3.03
C TYR A 85 -11.74 -7.79 -2.55
N ARG A 86 -11.42 -9.04 -2.22
CA ARG A 86 -12.40 -10.00 -1.66
C ARG A 86 -12.89 -9.57 -0.28
N TRP A 87 -11.99 -9.10 0.60
CA TRP A 87 -12.40 -8.58 1.91
C TRP A 87 -13.30 -7.36 1.79
N GLU A 88 -13.02 -6.47 0.83
CA GLU A 88 -13.87 -5.32 0.53
C GLU A 88 -15.27 -5.72 0.09
N ALA A 89 -15.37 -6.69 -0.81
CA ALA A 89 -16.66 -7.21 -1.26
C ALA A 89 -17.46 -7.85 -0.11
N LEU A 90 -16.78 -8.55 0.81
CA LEU A 90 -17.42 -9.15 1.99
C LEU A 90 -17.83 -8.11 3.04
N ALA A 91 -17.08 -7.02 3.18
CA ALA A 91 -17.38 -5.95 4.13
C ALA A 91 -18.60 -5.12 3.70
N ASN A 92 -18.94 -5.10 2.41
CA ASN A 92 -20.15 -4.45 1.90
C ASN A 92 -20.92 -5.37 0.92
N PRO A 93 -21.67 -6.36 1.44
CA PRO A 93 -22.32 -7.38 0.62
C PRO A 93 -23.41 -6.83 -0.32
N TRP A 94 -23.89 -5.60 -0.09
CA TRP A 94 -24.93 -4.97 -0.90
C TRP A 94 -24.39 -4.28 -2.17
N ASN A 95 -23.07 -4.02 -2.27
CA ASN A 95 -22.46 -3.43 -3.48
C ASN A 95 -22.28 -4.45 -4.62
N THR A 96 -22.35 -5.75 -4.35
CA THR A 96 -22.14 -6.80 -5.36
C THR A 96 -23.37 -6.97 -6.27
N VAL A 97 -24.56 -6.64 -5.78
CA VAL A 97 -25.84 -6.87 -6.50
C VAL A 97 -26.02 -5.92 -7.69
N GLU A 98 -25.39 -4.74 -7.67
CA GLU A 98 -25.58 -3.73 -8.71
C GLU A 98 -24.74 -3.99 -9.97
N THR A 99 -23.60 -4.68 -9.84
CA THR A 99 -22.75 -5.04 -10.99
C THR A 99 -23.37 -6.14 -11.86
N GLU A 100 -24.19 -7.03 -11.28
CA GLU A 100 -24.86 -8.11 -12.04
C GLU A 100 -26.14 -7.65 -12.75
N ARG A 101 -26.80 -6.58 -12.28
CA ARG A 101 -28.03 -6.04 -12.91
C ARG A 101 -27.78 -5.16 -14.14
N GLY A 102 -26.55 -4.67 -14.35
CA GLY A 102 -26.20 -3.83 -15.50
C GLY A 102 -25.78 -4.58 -16.77
N ARG A 103 -25.71 -5.92 -16.74
CA ARG A 103 -25.27 -6.75 -17.88
C ARG A 103 -26.39 -7.43 -18.65
N VAL A 104 -27.63 -7.19 -18.25
CA VAL A 104 -28.86 -7.60 -18.94
C VAL A 104 -29.71 -6.35 -19.16
N ALA A 105 -29.33 -5.57 -20.17
CA ALA A 105 -30.16 -4.57 -20.82
C ALA A 105 -29.70 -4.46 -22.28
#